data_AF-A0A9P6I5F7-F1
#
_entry.id   AF-A0A9P6I5F7-F1
#
_cell.length_a   1.000
_cell.length_b   1.000
_cell.length_c   1.000
_cell.angle_alpha   90.00
_cell.angle_beta   90.00
_cell.angle_gamma   90.00
#
_symmetry.space_group_name_H-M   'P 1'
#
loop_
_entity.id
_entity.type
_entity.pdbx_description
1 polymer ?
#
loop_
_entity_poly.entity_id
_entity_poly.type
_entity_poly.pdbx_seq_one_letter_code
_entity_poly.pdbx_strand_id
1 'polypeptide(L)'
;MWLALLLKKQRRANIVPPPWLHPTSLAKIVYHETTTEPDAFSPPPPPPARADAFGNARRYGSSTDETLSAPFLPSCTADAPSGALPYHWFELAEMLLAHAIDDIPSPSEVRSLLRDLQEVRSAKLRKSTEDLSEVAGVMSLRGVGAMELAESRGFFLNVIEGVRKIGASAEASRREEEEERGSGDGDYDEDEDML
;
A
#
# COMPACT_ATOMS: atom_id res chain seq x y z
N MET A 1 8.05 -11.63 -16.84
CA MET A 1 6.80 -11.50 -17.62
C MET A 1 7.02 -11.28 -19.11
N TRP A 2 7.85 -10.31 -19.52
CA TRP A 2 8.08 -9.97 -20.94
C TRP A 2 8.35 -11.18 -21.85
N LEU A 3 9.21 -12.11 -21.40
CA LEU A 3 9.56 -13.30 -22.17
C LEU A 3 8.35 -14.25 -22.32
N ALA A 4 7.57 -14.43 -21.26
CA ALA A 4 6.38 -15.30 -21.29
C ALA A 4 5.35 -14.78 -22.32
N LEU A 5 5.09 -13.46 -22.33
CA LEU A 5 4.20 -12.84 -23.30
C LEU A 5 4.73 -12.95 -24.74
N LEU A 6 6.04 -12.79 -24.93
CA LEU A 6 6.68 -12.98 -26.23
C LEU A 6 6.51 -14.41 -26.73
N LEU A 7 6.71 -15.43 -25.88
CA LEU A 7 6.53 -16.83 -26.23
C LEU A 7 5.06 -17.18 -26.47
N LYS A 8 4.13 -16.64 -25.68
CA LYS A 8 2.68 -16.78 -25.91
C LYS A 8 2.28 -16.22 -27.27
N LYS A 9 2.76 -15.02 -27.62
CA LYS A 9 2.54 -14.39 -28.94
C LYS A 9 3.08 -15.25 -30.10
N GLN A 10 4.22 -15.92 -29.89
CA GLN A 10 4.80 -16.87 -30.85
C GLN A 10 4.12 -18.25 -30.85
N ARG A 11 3.12 -18.49 -29.99
CA ARG A 11 2.45 -19.80 -29.79
C ARG A 11 3.42 -20.90 -29.36
N ARG A 12 4.42 -20.54 -28.56
CA ARG A 12 5.49 -21.44 -28.07
C ARG A 12 5.37 -21.78 -26.58
N ALA A 13 4.40 -21.19 -25.89
CA ALA A 13 4.10 -21.46 -24.49
C ALA A 13 2.64 -21.12 -24.19
N ASN A 14 2.06 -21.83 -23.21
CA ASN A 14 0.86 -21.42 -22.51
C ASN A 14 1.26 -20.82 -21.17
N ILE A 15 0.50 -19.84 -20.71
CA ILE A 15 0.72 -19.19 -19.42
C ILE A 15 -0.17 -19.88 -18.39
N VAL A 16 0.38 -20.24 -17.25
CA VAL A 16 -0.45 -20.64 -16.10
C VAL A 16 -0.77 -19.36 -15.32
N PRO A 17 -2.05 -18.97 -15.19
CA PRO A 17 -2.40 -17.77 -14.43
C PRO A 17 -2.04 -17.95 -12.95
N PRO A 18 -1.67 -16.87 -12.25
CA PRO A 18 -1.34 -16.97 -10.83
C PRO A 18 -2.60 -17.35 -10.01
N PRO A 19 -2.45 -18.05 -8.86
CA PRO A 19 -3.59 -18.61 -8.12
C PRO A 19 -4.63 -17.59 -7.62
N TRP A 20 -4.23 -16.34 -7.42
CA TRP A 20 -5.13 -15.24 -7.04
C TRP A 20 -6.00 -14.76 -8.20
N LEU A 21 -5.57 -14.93 -9.46
CA LEU A 21 -6.32 -14.57 -10.67
C LEU A 21 -7.26 -15.70 -11.10
N HIS A 22 -8.04 -16.20 -10.14
CA HIS A 22 -9.08 -17.20 -10.35
C HIS A 22 -10.41 -16.62 -9.85
N PRO A 23 -11.56 -16.87 -10.52
CA PRO A 23 -12.84 -16.31 -10.12
C PRO A 23 -13.17 -16.51 -8.64
N THR A 24 -13.03 -17.73 -8.14
CA THR A 24 -13.26 -18.05 -6.71
C THR A 24 -12.34 -17.29 -5.76
N SER A 25 -11.07 -17.09 -6.16
CA SER A 25 -10.09 -16.36 -5.36
C SER A 25 -10.44 -14.88 -5.29
N LEU A 26 -10.72 -14.25 -6.45
CA LEU A 26 -11.12 -12.86 -6.54
C LEU A 26 -12.45 -12.60 -5.82
N ALA A 27 -13.46 -13.46 -6.00
CA ALA A 27 -14.74 -13.34 -5.30
C ALA A 27 -14.57 -13.40 -3.78
N LYS A 28 -13.67 -14.27 -3.29
CA LYS A 28 -13.35 -14.33 -1.86
C LYS A 28 -12.67 -13.06 -1.37
N ILE A 29 -11.75 -12.48 -2.15
CA ILE A 29 -11.07 -11.23 -1.82
C ILE A 29 -12.05 -10.06 -1.81
N VAL A 30 -12.91 -9.94 -2.83
CA VAL A 30 -13.97 -8.93 -2.88
C VAL A 30 -14.88 -9.06 -1.67
N TYR A 31 -15.39 -10.26 -1.37
CA TYR A 31 -16.23 -10.49 -0.20
C TYR A 31 -15.54 -10.13 1.11
N HIS A 32 -14.26 -10.46 1.24
CA HIS A 32 -13.47 -10.09 2.41
C HIS A 32 -13.39 -8.57 2.56
N GLU A 33 -13.12 -7.87 1.47
CA GLU A 33 -12.97 -6.42 1.44
C GLU A 33 -14.29 -5.64 1.53
N THR A 34 -15.44 -6.24 1.23
CA THR A 34 -16.75 -5.59 1.35
C THR A 34 -17.47 -5.95 2.64
N THR A 35 -17.32 -7.18 3.13
CA THR A 35 -18.16 -7.75 4.18
C THR A 35 -17.39 -8.05 5.46
N THR A 36 -16.18 -8.62 5.36
CA THR A 36 -15.41 -9.04 6.53
C THR A 36 -14.61 -7.89 7.14
N GLU A 37 -13.86 -7.17 6.30
CA GLU A 37 -13.00 -6.05 6.68
C GLU A 37 -13.23 -4.86 5.72
N PRO A 38 -14.30 -4.07 5.93
CA PRO A 38 -14.65 -2.95 5.05
C PRO A 38 -13.68 -1.77 5.14
N ASP A 39 -12.99 -1.60 6.28
CA ASP A 39 -12.09 -0.46 6.51
C ASP A 39 -10.62 -0.75 6.16
N ALA A 40 -10.29 -1.98 5.78
CA ALA A 40 -8.90 -2.39 5.47
C ALA A 40 -8.79 -3.03 4.08
N PHE A 41 -7.62 -2.87 3.45
CA PHE A 41 -7.27 -3.60 2.23
C PHE A 41 -6.92 -5.05 2.54
N SER A 42 -7.11 -5.96 1.58
CA SER A 42 -6.59 -7.32 1.70
C SER A 42 -5.07 -7.29 1.95
N PRO A 43 -4.53 -8.11 2.87
CA PRO A 43 -3.11 -8.05 3.21
C PRO A 43 -2.23 -8.42 2.01
N PRO A 44 -1.04 -7.81 1.89
CA PRO A 44 -0.09 -8.19 0.84
C PRO A 44 0.38 -9.64 1.07
N PRO A 45 0.82 -10.33 0.00
CA PRO A 45 1.39 -11.66 0.10
C PRO A 45 2.47 -11.74 1.18
N PRO A 46 2.43 -12.77 2.05
CA PRO A 46 3.42 -12.91 3.10
C PRO A 46 4.83 -13.00 2.48
N PRO A 47 5.85 -12.44 3.14
CA PRO A 47 7.23 -12.58 2.67
C PRO A 47 7.59 -14.08 2.55
N PRO A 48 8.36 -14.47 1.52
CA PRO A 48 8.74 -15.86 1.34
C PRO A 48 9.57 -16.37 2.54
N ALA A 49 9.40 -17.64 2.90
CA ALA A 49 10.30 -18.29 3.85
C ALA A 49 11.45 -18.95 3.08
N ARG A 50 12.69 -18.71 3.49
CA ARG A 50 13.89 -19.37 2.93
C ARG A 50 14.44 -20.38 3.92
N ALA A 51 14.64 -21.62 3.48
CA ALA A 51 15.38 -22.59 4.27
C ALA A 51 16.87 -22.22 4.30
N ASP A 52 17.48 -22.22 5.47
CA ASP A 52 18.94 -22.14 5.59
C ASP A 52 19.59 -23.52 5.43
N ALA A 53 20.91 -23.54 5.27
CA ALA A 53 21.67 -24.79 5.09
C ALA A 53 21.63 -25.73 6.31
N PHE A 54 21.09 -25.24 7.44
CA PHE A 54 20.95 -25.98 8.69
C PHE A 54 19.53 -26.52 8.89
N GLY A 55 18.65 -26.38 7.90
CA GLY A 55 17.27 -26.87 7.94
C GLY A 55 16.32 -25.98 8.72
N ASN A 56 16.71 -24.75 9.08
CA ASN A 56 15.81 -23.79 9.71
C ASN A 56 15.10 -22.94 8.65
N ALA A 57 13.82 -22.64 8.89
CA ALA A 57 13.09 -21.66 8.08
C ALA A 57 13.39 -20.24 8.58
N ARG A 58 14.03 -19.43 7.73
CA ARG A 58 14.20 -17.99 7.98
C ARG A 58 13.13 -17.21 7.23
N ARG A 59 12.46 -16.32 7.95
CA ARG A 59 11.57 -15.33 7.31
C ARG A 59 12.44 -14.29 6.60
N TYR A 60 12.03 -13.92 5.39
CA TYR A 60 12.63 -12.78 4.69
C TYR A 60 12.51 -11.52 5.58
N GLY A 61 13.59 -10.77 5.73
CA GLY A 61 13.74 -9.65 6.66
C GLY A 61 14.39 -9.99 8.00
N SER A 62 14.91 -11.22 8.16
CA SER A 62 15.67 -11.59 9.36
C SER A 62 17.08 -11.00 9.40
N SER A 63 17.62 -10.59 8.25
CA SER A 63 18.87 -9.84 8.15
C SER A 63 18.59 -8.38 7.79
N THR A 64 19.43 -7.47 8.31
CA THR A 64 19.32 -6.02 8.08
C THR A 64 19.57 -5.60 6.62
N ASP A 65 20.06 -6.53 5.78
CA ASP A 65 20.48 -6.28 4.39
C ASP A 65 19.42 -6.70 3.36
N GLU A 66 18.29 -7.26 3.81
CA GLU A 66 17.22 -7.73 2.94
C GLU A 66 16.22 -6.61 2.60
N THR A 67 15.90 -6.44 1.31
CA THR A 67 14.95 -5.41 0.84
C THR A 67 13.51 -5.84 1.09
N LEU A 68 12.85 -5.19 2.05
CA LEU A 68 11.57 -5.65 2.61
C LEU A 68 10.31 -5.02 2.00
N SER A 69 10.43 -4.17 1.00
CA SER A 69 9.30 -3.43 0.45
C SER A 69 8.99 -3.83 -0.98
N ALA A 70 7.71 -3.72 -1.32
CA ALA A 70 7.29 -3.71 -2.70
C ALA A 70 8.03 -2.57 -3.45
N PRO A 71 8.41 -2.78 -4.73
CA PRO A 71 8.11 -3.94 -5.57
C PRO A 71 9.15 -5.08 -5.52
N PHE A 72 10.19 -5.00 -4.68
CA PHE A 72 11.37 -5.86 -4.80
C PHE A 72 11.27 -7.20 -4.05
N LEU A 73 10.18 -7.42 -3.30
CA LEU A 73 9.90 -8.71 -2.67
C LEU A 73 9.47 -9.76 -3.72
N PRO A 74 10.01 -10.99 -3.70
CA PRO A 74 9.57 -12.06 -4.58
C PRO A 74 8.07 -12.37 -4.45
N SER A 75 7.50 -12.21 -3.24
CA SER A 75 6.07 -12.38 -2.98
C SER A 75 5.18 -11.33 -3.66
N CYS A 76 5.75 -10.23 -4.18
CA CYS A 76 5.03 -9.24 -4.98
C CYS A 76 4.88 -9.62 -6.47
N THR A 77 5.09 -10.90 -6.83
CA THR A 77 5.04 -11.39 -8.21
C THR A 77 4.00 -12.51 -8.40
N ALA A 78 4.25 -13.49 -9.28
CA ALA A 78 3.31 -14.55 -9.64
C ALA A 78 3.07 -15.57 -8.52
N ASP A 79 4.00 -15.69 -7.57
CA ASP A 79 3.95 -16.68 -6.48
C ASP A 79 3.02 -16.26 -5.31
N ALA A 80 2.25 -15.18 -5.49
CA ALA A 80 1.28 -14.74 -4.50
C ALA A 80 0.20 -15.83 -4.29
N PRO A 81 -0.16 -16.14 -3.03
CA PRO A 81 -1.16 -17.14 -2.72
C PRO A 81 -2.54 -16.67 -3.18
N SER A 82 -3.48 -17.62 -3.33
CA SER A 82 -4.85 -17.34 -3.82
C SER A 82 -5.64 -16.33 -2.99
N GLY A 83 -5.27 -16.13 -1.72
CA GLY A 83 -5.93 -15.19 -0.81
C GLY A 83 -5.25 -13.82 -0.67
N ALA A 84 -4.25 -13.49 -1.49
CA ALA A 84 -3.53 -12.23 -1.38
C ALA A 84 -3.28 -11.60 -2.76
N LEU A 85 -3.29 -10.27 -2.81
CA LEU A 85 -3.02 -9.50 -4.02
C LEU A 85 -1.58 -9.00 -4.04
N PRO A 86 -0.74 -9.40 -5.03
CA PRO A 86 0.60 -8.85 -5.16
C PRO A 86 0.56 -7.35 -5.51
N TYR A 87 1.68 -6.66 -5.30
CA TYR A 87 1.76 -5.21 -5.51
C TYR A 87 1.34 -4.74 -6.91
N HIS A 88 1.60 -5.55 -7.95
CA HIS A 88 1.23 -5.27 -9.34
C HIS A 88 -0.01 -6.05 -9.82
N TRP A 89 -0.91 -6.43 -8.92
CA TRP A 89 -2.04 -7.32 -9.26
C TRP A 89 -2.85 -6.82 -10.46
N PHE A 90 -3.10 -5.51 -10.56
CA PHE A 90 -3.96 -4.97 -11.61
C PHE A 90 -3.25 -4.94 -12.97
N GLU A 91 -1.99 -4.51 -13.02
CA GLU A 91 -1.18 -4.53 -14.25
C GLU A 91 -1.01 -5.94 -14.78
N LEU A 92 -0.74 -6.89 -13.87
CA LEU A 92 -0.60 -8.30 -14.20
C LEU A 92 -1.90 -8.87 -14.77
N ALA A 93 -3.04 -8.58 -14.14
CA ALA A 93 -4.34 -9.04 -14.60
C ALA A 93 -4.67 -8.49 -15.99
N GLU A 94 -4.51 -7.19 -16.22
CA GLU A 94 -4.77 -6.53 -17.50
C GLU A 94 -3.87 -7.08 -18.62
N MET A 95 -2.56 -7.24 -18.37
CA MET A 95 -1.64 -7.82 -19.36
C MET A 95 -2.01 -9.25 -19.73
N LEU A 96 -2.38 -10.09 -18.76
CA LEU A 96 -2.76 -11.48 -19.00
C LEU A 96 -4.10 -11.56 -19.74
N LEU A 97 -5.10 -10.76 -19.35
CA LEU A 97 -6.40 -10.69 -20.02
C LEU A 97 -6.30 -10.14 -21.46
N ALA A 98 -5.29 -9.32 -21.75
CA ALA A 98 -5.05 -8.78 -23.09
C ALA A 98 -4.33 -9.78 -24.02
N HIS A 99 -3.43 -10.61 -23.49
CA HIS A 99 -2.50 -11.39 -24.32
C HIS A 99 -2.55 -12.90 -24.13
N ALA A 100 -3.20 -13.38 -23.07
CA ALA A 100 -3.29 -14.79 -22.71
C ALA A 100 -4.69 -15.14 -22.15
N ILE A 101 -5.73 -14.51 -22.71
CA ILE A 101 -7.12 -14.70 -22.29
C ILE A 101 -7.60 -16.16 -22.39
N ASP A 102 -7.05 -16.90 -23.35
CA ASP A 102 -7.33 -18.31 -23.59
C ASP A 102 -6.78 -19.22 -22.49
N ASP A 103 -5.83 -18.74 -21.69
CA ASP A 103 -5.28 -19.47 -20.54
C ASP A 103 -5.99 -19.13 -19.21
N ILE A 104 -6.93 -18.17 -19.22
CA ILE A 104 -7.61 -17.68 -18.00
C ILE A 104 -8.96 -18.38 -17.83
N PRO A 105 -9.26 -18.94 -16.64
CA PRO A 105 -10.58 -19.52 -16.36
C PRO A 105 -11.64 -18.41 -16.22
N SER A 106 -12.77 -18.57 -16.90
CA SER A 106 -13.92 -17.64 -16.87
C SER A 106 -13.51 -16.15 -17.02
N PRO A 107 -12.88 -15.74 -18.14
CA PRO A 107 -12.25 -14.42 -18.25
C PRO A 107 -13.23 -13.24 -18.15
N SER A 108 -14.51 -13.43 -18.50
CA SER A 108 -15.56 -12.42 -18.31
C SER A 108 -15.87 -12.16 -16.84
N GLU A 109 -15.95 -13.22 -16.05
CA GLU A 109 -16.17 -13.15 -14.60
C GLU A 109 -14.97 -12.52 -13.90
N VAL A 110 -13.75 -12.94 -14.28
CA VAL A 110 -12.50 -12.33 -13.79
C VAL A 110 -12.49 -10.82 -14.05
N ARG A 111 -12.84 -10.37 -15.26
CA ARG A 111 -12.93 -8.93 -15.59
C ARG A 111 -13.95 -8.19 -14.72
N SER A 112 -15.10 -8.79 -14.44
CA SER A 112 -16.11 -8.19 -13.56
C SER A 112 -15.55 -8.03 -12.15
N LEU A 113 -15.03 -9.11 -11.57
CA LEU A 113 -14.49 -9.12 -10.21
C LEU A 113 -13.31 -8.16 -10.03
N LEU A 114 -12.44 -8.01 -11.03
CA LEU A 114 -11.34 -7.04 -10.98
C LEU A 114 -11.85 -5.59 -10.97
N ARG A 115 -12.93 -5.30 -11.70
CA ARG A 115 -13.57 -3.97 -11.70
C ARG A 115 -14.23 -3.68 -10.35
N ASP A 116 -14.98 -4.64 -9.83
CA ASP A 116 -15.62 -4.53 -8.52
C ASP A 116 -14.56 -4.28 -7.43
N LEU A 117 -13.45 -5.03 -7.49
CA LEU A 117 -12.32 -4.88 -6.57
C LEU A 117 -11.62 -3.52 -6.70
N GLN A 118 -11.38 -3.04 -7.93
CA GLN A 118 -10.81 -1.71 -8.19
C GLN A 118 -11.73 -0.61 -7.64
N GLU A 119 -13.04 -0.73 -7.82
CA GLU A 119 -14.02 0.24 -7.32
C GLU A 119 -14.00 0.29 -5.79
N VAL A 120 -14.13 -0.86 -5.12
CA VAL A 120 -14.07 -0.99 -3.66
C VAL A 120 -12.79 -0.37 -3.10
N ARG A 121 -11.64 -0.69 -3.70
CA ARG A 121 -10.34 -0.22 -3.22
C ARG A 121 -10.10 1.25 -3.51
N SER A 122 -10.61 1.78 -4.63
CA SER A 122 -10.59 3.22 -4.90
C SER A 122 -11.41 4.01 -3.87
N ALA A 123 -12.57 3.48 -3.43
CA ALA A 123 -13.39 4.11 -2.40
C ALA A 123 -12.67 4.11 -1.05
N LYS A 124 -12.03 2.99 -0.66
CA LYS A 124 -11.21 2.91 0.55
C LYS A 124 -10.03 3.87 0.55
N LEU A 125 -9.34 4.03 -0.59
CA LEU A 125 -8.22 4.98 -0.69
C LEU A 125 -8.68 6.42 -0.47
N ARG A 126 -9.84 6.82 -1.02
CA ARG A 126 -10.41 8.15 -0.79
C ARG A 126 -10.74 8.35 0.69
N LYS A 127 -11.46 7.41 1.31
CA LYS A 127 -11.78 7.43 2.75
C LYS A 127 -10.52 7.53 3.62
N SER A 128 -9.51 6.71 3.34
CA SER A 128 -8.23 6.75 4.06
C SER A 128 -7.49 8.09 3.93
N THR A 129 -7.76 8.86 2.87
CA THR A 129 -7.19 10.21 2.70
C THR A 129 -7.95 11.26 3.51
N GLU A 130 -9.28 11.12 3.61
CA GLU A 130 -10.13 11.96 4.43
C GLU A 130 -9.73 11.84 5.90
N ASP A 131 -9.57 10.60 6.40
CA ASP A 131 -9.12 10.32 7.76
C ASP A 131 -7.74 10.96 8.07
N LEU A 132 -6.83 10.98 7.10
CA LEU A 132 -5.50 11.61 7.23
C LEU A 132 -5.58 13.14 7.35
N SER A 133 -6.59 13.76 6.74
CA SER A 133 -6.78 15.22 6.82
C SER A 133 -7.29 15.66 8.19
N GLU A 134 -8.06 14.80 8.85
CA GLU A 134 -8.64 15.06 10.17
C GLU A 134 -7.67 14.71 11.31
N VAL A 135 -6.93 13.61 11.16
CA VAL A 135 -5.98 13.12 12.16
C VAL A 135 -4.56 13.28 11.61
N ALA A 136 -3.80 14.21 12.17
CA ALA A 136 -2.40 14.47 11.82
C ALA A 136 -1.44 13.33 12.25
N GLY A 137 -1.69 12.09 11.82
CA GLY A 137 -0.98 10.94 12.34
C GLY A 137 -1.20 9.66 11.54
N VAL A 138 -0.32 9.45 10.55
CA VAL A 138 0.01 8.17 9.91
C VAL A 138 -1.12 7.46 9.14
N MET A 139 -0.99 7.41 7.82
CA MET A 139 -1.81 6.57 6.95
C MET A 139 -1.10 5.23 6.65
N SER A 140 -1.82 4.12 6.79
CA SER A 140 -1.32 2.80 6.37
C SER A 140 -1.65 2.55 4.89
N LEU A 141 -0.61 2.38 4.07
CA LEU A 141 -0.74 1.94 2.67
C LEU A 141 -0.49 0.44 2.51
N ARG A 142 -0.64 -0.33 3.60
CA ARG A 142 -0.43 -1.78 3.57
C ARG A 142 -1.47 -2.44 2.66
N GLY A 143 -0.99 -3.18 1.67
CA GLY A 143 -1.83 -3.92 0.74
C GLY A 143 -2.23 -3.12 -0.50
N VAL A 144 -1.95 -1.82 -0.56
CA VAL A 144 -2.22 -0.97 -1.74
C VAL A 144 -1.29 -1.36 -2.90
N GLY A 145 -1.85 -1.46 -4.10
CA GLY A 145 -1.15 -1.82 -5.33
C GLY A 145 -0.51 -0.62 -6.04
N ALA A 146 0.39 -0.91 -6.97
CA ALA A 146 1.15 0.09 -7.72
C ALA A 146 0.26 1.00 -8.57
N MET A 147 -0.68 0.42 -9.34
CA MET A 147 -1.61 1.20 -10.16
C MET A 147 -2.47 2.12 -9.30
N GLU A 148 -2.94 1.62 -8.17
CA GLU A 148 -3.82 2.37 -7.27
C GLU A 148 -3.08 3.59 -6.69
N LEU A 149 -1.81 3.42 -6.30
CA LEU A 149 -0.94 4.53 -5.89
C LEU A 149 -0.67 5.48 -7.05
N ALA A 150 -0.42 4.98 -8.26
CA ALA A 150 -0.12 5.80 -9.41
C ALA A 150 -1.31 6.70 -9.80
N GLU A 151 -2.53 6.16 -9.78
CA GLU A 151 -3.76 6.88 -10.12
C GLU A 151 -4.06 8.00 -9.12
N SER A 152 -3.83 7.73 -7.84
CA SER A 152 -4.18 8.63 -6.73
C SER A 152 -3.04 9.56 -6.31
N ARG A 153 -1.81 9.36 -6.82
CA ARG A 153 -0.58 10.06 -6.44
C ARG A 153 -0.74 11.59 -6.37
N GLY A 154 -1.30 12.19 -7.42
CA GLY A 154 -1.43 13.65 -7.51
C GLY A 154 -2.31 14.20 -6.39
N PHE A 155 -3.42 13.53 -6.10
CA PHE A 155 -4.34 13.90 -5.04
C PHE A 155 -3.70 13.72 -3.65
N PHE A 156 -3.14 12.54 -3.38
CA PHE A 156 -2.51 12.23 -2.09
C PHE A 156 -1.40 13.21 -1.71
N LEU A 157 -0.51 13.52 -2.65
CA LEU A 157 0.61 14.43 -2.39
C LEU A 157 0.11 15.84 -2.05
N ASN A 158 -0.97 16.31 -2.69
CA ASN A 158 -1.55 17.61 -2.40
C ASN A 158 -2.19 17.67 -1.00
N VAL A 159 -2.90 16.62 -0.58
CA VAL A 159 -3.49 16.55 0.77
C VAL A 159 -2.40 16.52 1.84
N ILE A 160 -1.38 15.67 1.66
CA ILE A 160 -0.26 15.55 2.60
C ILE A 160 0.51 16.86 2.73
N GLU A 161 0.78 17.56 1.62
CA GLU A 161 1.43 18.87 1.65
C GLU A 161 0.57 19.92 2.37
N GLY A 162 -0.76 19.88 2.15
CA GLY A 162 -1.71 20.72 2.88
C GLY A 162 -1.67 20.49 4.39
N VAL A 163 -1.78 19.23 4.83
CA VAL A 163 -1.70 18.84 6.25
C VAL A 163 -0.34 19.23 6.85
N ARG A 164 0.76 19.00 6.12
CA ARG A 164 2.11 19.39 6.55
C ARG A 164 2.22 20.90 6.76
N LYS A 165 1.68 21.70 5.84
CA LYS A 165 1.71 23.16 5.93
C LYS A 165 0.89 23.68 7.10
N ILE A 166 -0.30 23.12 7.34
CA ILE A 166 -1.16 23.45 8.48
C ILE A 166 -0.46 23.10 9.79
N GLY A 167 0.09 21.88 9.90
CA GLY A 167 0.82 21.42 11.08
C GLY A 167 2.05 22.28 11.38
N ALA A 168 2.85 22.63 10.37
CA ALA A 168 4.01 23.51 10.53
C ALA A 168 3.61 24.92 11.00
N SER A 169 2.49 25.47 10.49
CA SER A 169 1.97 26.77 10.92
C SER A 169 1.47 26.75 12.38
N ALA A 170 0.76 25.69 12.78
CA ALA A 170 0.26 25.54 14.14
C ALA A 170 1.40 25.34 15.15
N GLU A 171 2.41 24.56 14.78
CA GLU A 171 3.62 24.35 15.58
C GLU A 171 4.42 25.65 15.79
N ALA A 172 4.62 26.42 14.72
CA ALA A 172 5.33 27.71 14.79
C ALA A 172 4.62 28.70 15.72
N SER A 173 3.29 28.83 15.59
CA SER A 173 2.49 29.71 16.44
C SER A 173 2.58 29.30 17.92
N ARG A 174 2.53 28.00 18.21
CA ARG A 174 2.68 27.50 19.59
C ARG A 174 4.06 27.81 20.17
N ARG A 175 5.11 27.69 19.34
CA ARG A 175 6.49 28.01 19.75
C ARG A 175 6.68 29.50 20.01
N GLU A 176 6.12 30.37 19.18
CA GLU A 176 6.14 31.82 19.39
C GLU A 176 5.44 32.20 20.71
N GLU A 177 4.27 31.61 21.00
CA GLU A 177 3.57 31.81 22.29
C GLU A 177 4.38 31.31 23.50
N GLU A 178 5.10 30.20 23.37
CA GLU A 178 5.99 29.67 24.42
C GLU A 178 7.23 30.56 24.64
N GLU A 179 7.81 31.11 23.57
CA GLU A 179 8.94 32.05 23.62
C GLU A 179 8.51 33.40 24.24
N GLU A 180 7.34 33.92 23.89
CA GLU A 180 6.77 35.14 24.51
C GLU A 180 6.49 34.96 26.01
N ARG A 181 6.02 33.79 26.44
CA ARG A 181 5.79 33.47 27.86
C ARG A 181 7.09 33.26 28.64
N GLY A 182 8.12 32.71 28.02
CA GLY A 182 9.43 32.49 28.64
C GLY A 182 10.24 33.78 28.85
N SER A 183 9.92 34.86 28.13
CA SER A 183 10.63 36.14 28.23
C SER A 183 10.05 37.10 29.28
N GLY A 184 9.02 36.70 30.05
CA GLY A 184 8.31 37.52 31.03
C GLY A 184 8.66 37.30 32.50
N ASP A 185 9.62 36.42 32.84
CA ASP A 185 10.01 36.11 34.23
C ASP A 185 11.47 36.52 34.49
N GLY A 186 11.73 37.82 34.46
CA GLY A 186 13.08 38.35 34.63
C GLY A 186 13.15 39.83 34.94
N ASP A 187 12.27 40.34 35.81
CA ASP A 187 12.53 41.60 36.52
C ASP A 187 11.57 41.75 37.72
N TYR A 188 11.99 41.31 38.90
CA TYR A 188 11.49 41.84 40.17
C TYR A 188 12.66 41.89 41.16
N ASP A 189 13.33 43.06 41.14
CA ASP A 189 13.81 43.82 42.29
C ASP A 189 14.68 43.09 43.33
N GLU A 190 16.00 43.17 43.16
CA GLU A 190 16.97 42.94 44.23
C GLU A 190 17.98 44.11 44.30
N ASP A 191 17.48 45.35 44.42
CA ASP A 191 18.32 46.53 44.70
C ASP A 191 17.55 47.59 45.52
N GLU A 192 17.28 47.33 46.80
CA GLU A 192 17.14 48.41 47.80
C GLU A 192 17.36 47.88 49.22
N ASP A 193 18.61 47.95 49.71
CA ASP A 193 18.96 48.46 51.05
C ASP A 193 20.47 48.29 51.32
N MET A 194 21.26 49.26 50.83
CA MET A 194 22.50 49.65 51.48
C MET A 194 22.25 50.95 52.24
N LEU A 195 22.13 50.87 53.57
CA LEU A 195 22.58 51.88 54.55
C LEU A 195 22.55 51.33 55.99
#